data_AF-A0A2P5AA55-F1
#
_entry.id   AF-A0A2P5AA55-F1
#
_cell.length_a   1.000
_cell.length_b   1.000
_cell.length_c   1.000
_cell.angle_alpha   90.00
_cell.angle_beta   90.00
_cell.angle_gamma   90.00
#
_symmetry.space_group_name_H-M   'P 1'
#
loop_
_entity.id
_entity.type
_entity.pdbx_description
1 polymer ?
#
loop_
_entity_poly.entity_id
_entity_poly.type
_entity_poly.pdbx_seq_one_letter_code
_entity_poly.pdbx_strand_id
1 'polypeptide(L)'
;MPGADFQLIRSLGLKPTVKRVMLYHQGCFAGGTVLRIVKDLAKNNASARVLVVCSDITISTFRGPSEDDMACLVGQAIFGDGAAAVVIGADDHKL
;
A
#
# COMPACT_ATOMS: atom_id res chain seq x y z
N MET A 1 -2.56 -2.75 -18.63
CA MET A 1 -2.09 -3.79 -17.69
C MET A 1 -2.88 -3.63 -16.39
N PRO A 2 -3.46 -4.68 -15.78
CA PRO A 2 -4.13 -4.57 -14.49
C PRO A 2 -3.17 -4.09 -13.39
N GLY A 3 -3.70 -3.38 -12.39
CA GLY A 3 -2.91 -2.85 -11.26
C GLY A 3 -2.42 -3.93 -10.28
N ALA A 4 -1.61 -3.51 -9.32
CA ALA A 4 -1.05 -4.37 -8.27
C ALA A 4 -2.16 -4.96 -7.39
N ASP A 5 -3.24 -4.22 -7.15
CA ASP A 5 -4.44 -4.69 -6.47
C ASP A 5 -5.10 -5.89 -7.15
N PHE A 6 -5.12 -5.91 -8.49
CA PHE A 6 -5.62 -7.05 -9.26
C PHE A 6 -4.70 -8.29 -9.11
N GLN A 7 -3.38 -8.08 -9.20
CA GLN A 7 -2.41 -9.17 -9.03
C GLN A 7 -2.45 -9.75 -7.60
N LEU A 8 -2.61 -8.89 -6.60
CA LEU A 8 -2.73 -9.28 -5.20
C LEU A 8 -3.96 -10.16 -4.97
N ILE A 9 -5.12 -9.76 -5.49
CA ILE A 9 -6.37 -10.55 -5.34
C ILE A 9 -6.24 -11.92 -5.98
N ARG A 10 -5.65 -11.99 -7.18
CA ARG A 10 -5.42 -13.27 -7.86
C ARG A 10 -4.46 -14.15 -7.06
N SER A 11 -3.39 -13.57 -6.52
CA SER A 11 -2.37 -14.31 -5.76
C SER A 11 -2.88 -14.82 -4.41
N LEU A 12 -3.74 -14.05 -3.75
CA LEU A 12 -4.34 -14.41 -2.46
C LEU A 12 -5.65 -15.21 -2.57
N GLY A 13 -6.14 -15.47 -3.79
CA GLY A 13 -7.41 -16.19 -3.99
C GLY A 13 -8.63 -15.46 -3.44
N LEU A 14 -8.60 -14.13 -3.36
CA LEU A 14 -9.71 -13.34 -2.84
C LEU A 14 -10.90 -13.35 -3.82
N LYS A 15 -12.11 -13.12 -3.30
CA LYS A 15 -13.33 -13.07 -4.11
C LYS A 15 -13.18 -12.05 -5.25
N PRO A 16 -13.53 -12.38 -6.50
CA PRO A 16 -13.48 -11.44 -7.63
C PRO A 16 -14.34 -10.18 -7.43
N THR A 17 -15.31 -10.23 -6.52
CA THR A 17 -16.21 -9.13 -6.17
C THR A 17 -15.67 -8.20 -5.07
N VAL A 18 -14.42 -8.39 -4.61
CA VAL A 18 -13.79 -7.47 -3.65
C VAL A 18 -13.78 -6.05 -4.21
N LYS A 19 -14.21 -5.08 -3.39
CA LYS A 19 -14.08 -3.65 -3.69
C LYS A 19 -12.61 -3.25 -3.50
N ARG A 20 -12.04 -2.57 -4.49
CA ARG A 20 -10.60 -2.26 -4.55
C ARG A 20 -10.38 -0.76 -4.60
N VAL A 21 -9.35 -0.29 -3.90
CA VAL A 21 -8.82 1.07 -4.02
C VAL A 21 -7.31 0.93 -4.19
N MET A 22 -6.80 1.25 -5.38
CA MET A 22 -5.38 1.22 -5.68
C MET A 22 -4.83 2.65 -5.62
N LEU A 23 -3.78 2.85 -4.83
CA LEU A 23 -3.09 4.13 -4.71
C LEU A 23 -1.66 4.00 -5.24
N TYR A 24 -1.34 4.75 -6.29
CA TYR A 24 0.01 4.85 -6.83
C TYR A 24 0.62 6.22 -6.53
N HIS A 25 1.95 6.26 -6.47
CA HIS A 25 2.74 7.50 -6.38
C HIS A 25 2.34 8.43 -5.22
N GLN A 26 1.98 7.87 -4.06
CA GLN A 26 1.66 8.66 -2.86
C GLN A 26 2.90 8.98 -2.01
N GLY A 27 3.98 8.20 -2.14
CA GLY A 27 5.19 8.38 -1.34
C GLY A 27 5.01 8.01 0.14
N CYS A 28 5.93 8.48 0.98
CA CYS A 28 6.09 8.00 2.36
C CYS A 28 4.88 8.25 3.28
N PHE A 29 3.98 9.18 2.94
CA PHE A 29 2.77 9.46 3.74
C PHE A 29 1.58 8.55 3.39
N ALA A 30 1.73 7.65 2.41
CA ALA A 30 0.67 6.76 1.94
C ALA A 30 0.00 5.98 3.07
N GLY A 31 0.77 5.56 4.09
CA GLY A 31 0.23 4.84 5.26
C GLY A 31 -0.89 5.62 5.95
N GLY A 32 -0.69 6.91 6.21
CA GLY A 32 -1.71 7.78 6.83
C GLY A 32 -2.93 8.00 5.91
N THR A 33 -2.69 8.15 4.61
CA THR A 33 -3.75 8.27 3.60
C THR A 33 -4.64 7.03 3.56
N VAL A 34 -4.03 5.83 3.57
CA VAL A 34 -4.78 4.58 3.54
C VAL A 34 -5.60 4.39 4.82
N LEU A 35 -5.04 4.70 5.99
CA LEU A 35 -5.79 4.62 7.25
C LEU A 35 -7.02 5.53 7.25
N ARG A 36 -6.92 6.73 6.67
CA ARG A 36 -8.07 7.63 6.52
C ARG A 36 -9.15 7.03 5.62
N ILE A 37 -8.78 6.48 4.46
CA ILE A 37 -9.73 5.84 3.54
C ILE A 37 -10.39 4.63 4.21
N VAL A 38 -9.59 3.79 4.87
CA VAL A 38 -10.06 2.53 5.46
C VAL A 38 -10.97 2.79 6.65
N LYS A 39 -10.74 3.86 7.42
CA LYS A 39 -11.67 4.30 8.48
C LYS A 39 -13.08 4.51 7.92
N ASP A 40 -13.20 5.24 6.80
CA ASP A 40 -14.50 5.51 6.19
C ASP A 40 -15.12 4.24 5.59
N LEU A 41 -14.32 3.41 4.92
CA LEU A 41 -14.78 2.13 4.37
C LEU A 41 -15.30 1.18 5.46
N ALA A 42 -14.55 1.03 6.55
CA ALA A 42 -14.90 0.14 7.65
C ALA A 42 -16.14 0.63 8.40
N LYS A 43 -16.27 1.94 8.64
CA LYS A 43 -17.43 2.50 9.38
C LYS A 43 -18.71 2.56 8.56
N ASN A 44 -18.61 2.79 7.25
CA ASN A 44 -19.79 2.98 6.39
C ASN A 44 -20.30 1.66 5.78
N ASN A 45 -19.64 0.53 6.01
CA ASN A 45 -20.06 -0.77 5.50
C ASN A 45 -20.08 -1.77 6.65
N ALA A 46 -21.29 -2.11 7.13
CA ALA A 46 -21.46 -3.07 8.22
C ALA A 46 -20.76 -4.40 7.90
N SER A 47 -20.07 -4.97 8.88
CA SER A 47 -19.28 -6.21 8.75
C SER A 47 -18.13 -6.17 7.73
N ALA A 48 -17.76 -5.00 7.21
CA ALA A 48 -16.60 -4.91 6.32
C ALA A 48 -15.30 -5.28 7.04
N ARG A 49 -14.46 -6.01 6.32
CA ARG A 49 -13.06 -6.27 6.66
C ARG A 49 -12.23 -5.80 5.47
N VAL A 50 -11.32 -4.88 5.73
CA VAL A 50 -10.49 -4.25 4.70
C VAL A 50 -9.06 -4.73 4.88
N LEU A 51 -8.53 -5.40 3.87
CA LEU A 51 -7.11 -5.73 3.78
C LEU A 51 -6.38 -4.53 3.16
N VAL A 52 -5.49 -3.94 3.93
CA VAL A 52 -4.56 -2.90 3.49
C VAL A 52 -3.22 -3.56 3.21
N VAL A 53 -2.63 -3.25 2.06
CA VAL A 53 -1.25 -3.64 1.73
C VAL A 53 -0.51 -2.42 1.21
N CYS A 54 0.61 -2.10 1.85
CA CYS A 54 1.61 -1.17 1.34
C CYS A 54 2.82 -2.00 0.90
N SER A 55 3.31 -1.77 -0.31
CA SER A 55 4.49 -2.44 -0.84
C SER A 55 5.31 -1.43 -1.60
N ASP A 56 6.54 -1.23 -1.16
CA ASP A 56 7.49 -0.28 -1.71
C ASP A 56 8.73 -1.05 -2.19
N ILE A 57 9.17 -0.70 -3.39
CA ILE A 57 10.36 -1.28 -4.02
C ILE A 57 11.19 -0.16 -4.62
N THR A 58 12.49 -0.20 -4.37
CA THR A 58 13.46 0.85 -4.72
C THR A 58 13.91 0.78 -6.17
N ILE A 59 13.54 -0.27 -6.91
CA ILE A 59 14.00 -0.49 -8.30
C ILE A 59 13.69 0.69 -9.22
N SER A 60 12.61 1.43 -8.99
CA SER A 60 12.23 2.60 -9.80
C SER A 60 13.06 3.85 -9.48
N THR A 61 13.71 3.91 -8.32
CA THR A 61 14.52 5.05 -7.86
C THR A 61 16.01 4.73 -7.79
N PHE A 62 16.40 3.47 -7.96
CA PHE A 62 17.78 3.01 -7.95
C PHE A 62 18.54 3.57 -9.16
N ARG A 63 19.64 4.27 -8.90
CA ARG A 63 20.54 4.79 -9.94
C ARG A 63 21.91 5.11 -9.36
N GLY A 64 22.89 5.27 -10.26
CA GLY A 64 24.25 5.63 -9.91
C GLY A 64 24.37 7.01 -9.24
N PRO A 65 25.42 7.22 -8.44
CA PRO A 65 25.70 8.50 -7.79
C PRO A 65 26.04 9.60 -8.81
N SER A 66 25.79 10.86 -8.44
CA SER A 66 26.21 12.05 -9.17
C SER A 66 26.63 13.13 -8.17
N GLU A 67 27.76 13.82 -8.43
CA GLU A 67 28.24 14.90 -7.57
C GLU A 67 27.27 16.09 -7.54
N ASP A 68 26.51 16.30 -8.62
CA ASP A 68 25.51 17.36 -8.74
C ASP A 68 24.17 17.04 -8.04
N ASP A 69 24.02 15.84 -7.47
CA ASP A 69 22.76 15.36 -6.92
C ASP A 69 22.91 14.65 -5.56
N MET A 70 23.20 15.46 -4.54
CA MET A 70 23.29 15.00 -3.16
C MET A 70 21.99 14.38 -2.63
N ALA A 71 20.83 14.84 -3.13
CA ALA A 71 19.53 14.28 -2.74
C ALA A 71 19.39 12.82 -3.18
N CYS A 72 19.92 12.49 -4.36
CA CYS A 72 20.02 11.09 -4.80
C CYS A 72 20.83 10.26 -3.82
N LEU A 73 22.02 10.73 -3.42
CA LEU A 73 22.90 9.98 -2.52
C LEU A 73 22.21 9.69 -1.18
N VAL A 74 21.54 10.68 -0.61
CA VAL A 74 20.73 10.51 0.60
C VAL A 74 19.62 9.49 0.35
N GLY A 75 18.89 9.60 -0.77
CA GLY A 75 17.84 8.65 -1.14
C GLY A 75 18.34 7.21 -1.25
N GLN A 76 19.48 6.99 -1.92
CA GLN A 76 20.09 5.65 -2.04
C GLN A 76 20.54 5.10 -0.68
N ALA A 77 20.83 5.95 0.30
CA ALA A 77 21.25 5.53 1.64
C ALA A 77 20.08 5.20 2.59
N ILE A 78 18.89 5.79 2.39
CA ILE A 78 17.77 5.66 3.34
C ILE A 78 16.61 4.83 2.83
N PHE A 79 16.42 4.72 1.50
CA PHE A 79 15.31 3.94 0.95
C PHE A 79 15.69 2.47 0.85
N GLY A 80 14.75 1.62 1.23
CA GLY A 80 14.87 0.17 1.14
C GLY A 80 13.54 -0.44 0.72
N ASP A 81 13.60 -1.72 0.35
CA ASP A 81 12.42 -2.47 -0.05
C ASP A 81 11.64 -2.95 1.18
N GLY A 82 10.31 -2.98 1.08
CA GLY A 82 9.46 -3.43 2.18
C GLY A 82 8.01 -3.59 1.80
N ALA A 83 7.31 -4.46 2.53
CA ALA A 83 5.86 -4.58 2.45
C ALA A 83 5.27 -4.77 3.84
N ALA A 84 4.08 -4.21 4.05
CA ALA A 84 3.31 -4.34 5.28
C ALA A 84 1.82 -4.51 4.95
N ALA A 85 1.12 -5.29 5.78
CA ALA A 85 -0.31 -5.49 5.62
C ALA A 85 -1.03 -5.42 6.97
N VAL A 86 -2.25 -4.88 6.96
CA VAL A 86 -3.13 -4.83 8.14
C VAL A 86 -4.56 -5.14 7.73
N VAL A 87 -5.30 -5.83 8.59
CA VAL A 87 -6.74 -6.08 8.43
C VAL A 87 -7.50 -5.18 9.40
N ILE A 88 -8.41 -4.36 8.86
CA ILE A 88 -9.15 -3.37 9.65
C ILE A 88 -10.65 -3.62 9.50
N GLY A 89 -11.38 -3.55 10.61
CA GLY A 89 -12.85 -3.59 10.68
C GLY A 89 -13.35 -2.65 11.77
N ALA A 90 -14.62 -2.25 11.71
CA ALA A 90 -15.21 -1.32 12.69
C ALA A 90 -15.82 -2.02 13.92
N ASP A 91 -16.18 -3.30 13.81
CA ASP A 91 -16.82 -4.08 14.87
C ASP A 91 -15.99 -5.32 15.25
N ASP A 92 -15.92 -5.60 16.55
CA ASP A 92 -15.11 -6.66 17.19
C ASP A 92 -15.67 -8.08 17.02
N HIS A 93 -16.52 -8.34 16.03
CA HIS A 93 -16.95 -9.72 15.76
C HIS A 93 -15.73 -10.57 15.37
N LYS A 94 -15.46 -11.56 16.24
CA LYS A 94 -14.27 -12.43 16.27
C LYS A 94 -13.93 -12.95 14.87
N LEU A 95 -12.64 -12.88 14.54
CA LEU A 95 -12.02 -13.56 13.40
C LEU A 95 -12.26 -15.07 13.47
#